data_AF-A0A7R9UT84-F1
#
_entry.id   AF-A0A7R9UT84-F1
#
_cell.length_a   1.000
_cell.length_b   1.000
_cell.length_c   1.000
_cell.angle_alpha   90.00
_cell.angle_beta   90.00
_cell.angle_gamma   90.00
#
_symmetry.space_group_name_H-M   'P 1'
#
loop_
_entity.id
_entity.type
_entity.pdbx_description
1 polymer ?
#
loop_
_entity_poly.entity_id
_entity_poly.type
_entity_poly.pdbx_seq_one_letter_code
_entity_poly.pdbx_strand_id
1 'polypeptide(L)'
;MGLPKRRLRVAEGIWVKADRRYVVIRDATVVHYREGEGVAPHVDGKDATLLVYLNTVAEGAGGRTVFVEDGFASRPQAGRALMYWSKNELLHYSEAINRGEKWVLQLLIDFRHADAGTGPYVDFATGQVIRGI
;
A
#
# COMPACT_ATOMS: atom_id res chain seq x y z
N MET A 1 -8.54 30.57 -30.30
CA MET A 1 -7.71 29.42 -30.74
C MET A 1 -7.82 28.33 -29.69
N GLY A 2 -8.54 27.25 -29.97
CA GLY A 2 -8.76 26.16 -29.00
C GLY A 2 -7.62 25.16 -29.03
N LEU A 3 -7.12 24.76 -27.86
CA LEU A 3 -6.13 23.69 -27.73
C LEU A 3 -6.72 22.37 -28.28
N PRO A 4 -5.97 21.58 -29.08
CA PRO A 4 -6.45 20.31 -29.59
C PRO A 4 -6.77 19.36 -28.43
N LYS A 5 -8.01 18.85 -28.38
CA LYS A 5 -8.42 17.81 -27.41
C LYS A 5 -7.60 16.55 -27.66
N ARG A 6 -6.63 16.27 -26.79
CA ARG A 6 -5.94 14.97 -26.76
C ARG A 6 -6.90 13.92 -26.21
N ARG A 7 -7.19 12.88 -27.00
CA ARG A 7 -7.84 11.65 -26.51
C ARG A 7 -6.78 10.82 -25.80
N LEU A 8 -6.76 10.87 -24.47
CA LEU A 8 -6.03 9.90 -23.65
C LEU A 8 -6.78 8.57 -23.69
N ARG A 9 -6.16 7.54 -24.26
CA ARG A 9 -6.53 6.15 -23.99
C ARG A 9 -5.63 5.66 -22.87
N VAL A 10 -6.16 5.65 -21.65
CA VAL A 10 -5.55 4.90 -20.55
C VAL A 10 -6.05 3.47 -20.70
N ALA A 11 -5.14 2.55 -21.00
CA ALA A 11 -5.41 1.12 -20.97
C ALA A 11 -4.63 0.56 -19.78
N GLU A 12 -5.29 0.40 -18.64
CA GLU A 12 -4.75 -0.40 -17.55
C GLU A 12 -5.17 -1.85 -17.76
N GLY A 13 -4.19 -2.74 -17.88
CA GLY A 13 -4.46 -4.15 -18.07
C GLY A 13 -3.22 -5.02 -18.00
N ILE A 14 -2.34 -4.81 -17.00
CA ILE A 14 -1.43 -5.87 -16.60
C ILE A 14 -2.22 -6.82 -15.70
N TRP A 15 -2.86 -7.81 -16.31
CA TRP A 15 -3.48 -8.94 -15.60
C TRP A 15 -2.42 -10.00 -15.33
N VAL A 16 -1.37 -9.64 -14.60
CA VAL A 16 -0.49 -10.65 -14.02
C VAL A 16 -1.18 -11.17 -12.77
N LYS A 17 -1.64 -12.42 -12.89
CA LYS A 17 -2.13 -13.22 -11.77
C LYS A 17 -0.97 -13.30 -10.76
N ALA A 18 -1.10 -12.67 -9.59
CA ALA A 18 -0.10 -12.80 -8.52
C ALA A 18 0.06 -14.28 -8.20
N ASP A 19 1.24 -14.87 -8.39
CA ASP A 19 1.55 -16.20 -7.87
C ASP A 19 2.44 -16.08 -6.63
N ARG A 20 2.87 -17.20 -6.03
CA ARG A 20 3.75 -17.20 -4.84
C ARG A 20 5.05 -16.39 -5.01
N ARG A 21 5.41 -16.01 -6.24
CA ARG A 21 6.61 -15.24 -6.61
C ARG A 21 6.31 -13.77 -6.93
N TYR A 22 5.04 -13.35 -6.99
CA TYR A 22 4.66 -11.98 -7.36
C TYR A 22 3.69 -11.36 -6.35
N VAL A 23 3.98 -10.11 -5.97
CA VAL A 23 3.05 -9.23 -5.26
C VAL A 23 2.56 -8.16 -6.22
N VAL A 24 1.29 -7.78 -6.13
CA VAL A 24 0.75 -6.66 -6.92
C VAL A 24 0.72 -5.43 -6.02
N ILE A 25 1.48 -4.40 -6.41
CA ILE A 25 1.34 -3.06 -5.83
C ILE A 25 0.18 -2.38 -6.55
N ARG A 26 -0.95 -2.25 -5.87
CA ARG A 26 -2.18 -1.63 -6.39
C ARG A 26 -2.12 -0.12 -6.38
N ASP A 27 -1.42 0.42 -5.40
CA ASP A 27 -1.22 1.86 -5.24
C ASP A 27 0.16 2.10 -4.64
N ALA A 28 0.81 3.16 -5.10
CA ALA A 28 2.12 3.62 -4.63
C ALA A 28 2.09 5.13 -4.50
N THR A 29 1.64 5.61 -3.34
CA THR A 29 1.38 7.03 -3.11
C THR A 29 2.34 7.60 -2.07
N VAL A 30 2.93 8.75 -2.38
CA VAL A 30 3.63 9.56 -1.37
C VAL A 30 2.62 10.52 -0.75
N VAL A 31 2.47 10.45 0.56
CA VAL A 31 1.59 11.33 1.34
C VAL A 31 2.44 12.27 2.19
N HIS A 32 2.09 13.55 2.13
CA HIS A 32 2.66 14.61 2.96
C HIS A 32 1.59 15.11 3.91
N TYR A 33 1.89 15.05 5.21
CA TYR A 33 1.07 15.62 6.28
C TYR A 33 1.76 16.84 6.89
N ARG A 34 1.01 17.93 6.99
CA ARG A 34 1.38 19.17 7.69
C ARG A 34 0.83 19.18 9.11
N GLU A 35 1.22 20.19 9.89
CA GLU A 35 0.65 20.43 11.22
C GLU A 35 -0.88 20.49 11.19
N GLY A 36 -1.52 19.82 12.15
CA GLY A 36 -2.96 19.61 12.23
C GLY A 36 -3.51 18.49 11.35
N GLU A 37 -2.75 18.01 10.36
CA GLU A 37 -3.22 16.96 9.45
C GLU A 37 -2.90 15.56 9.99
N GLY A 38 -3.81 14.65 9.69
CA GLY A 38 -3.71 13.22 9.97
C GLY A 38 -4.73 12.47 9.11
N VAL A 39 -4.95 11.20 9.41
CA VAL A 39 -6.03 10.41 8.78
C VAL A 39 -6.87 9.83 9.88
N ALA A 40 -8.19 9.93 9.77
CA ALA A 40 -9.12 9.32 10.72
C ALA A 40 -9.02 7.77 10.69
N PRO A 41 -9.53 7.07 11.71
CA PRO A 41 -9.56 5.61 11.73
C PRO A 41 -10.22 5.00 10.48
N HIS A 42 -9.50 4.07 9.84
CA HIS A 42 -9.94 3.37 8.62
C HIS A 42 -9.26 2.00 8.46
N VAL A 43 -9.67 1.29 7.41
CA VAL A 43 -9.09 0.03 6.93
C VAL A 43 -8.77 0.19 5.44
N ASP A 44 -7.60 -0.25 4.98
CA ASP A 44 -7.16 -0.04 3.59
C ASP A 44 -7.84 -0.98 2.58
N GLY A 45 -8.37 -2.11 3.05
CA GLY A 45 -9.10 -3.07 2.22
C GLY A 45 -8.22 -3.76 1.17
N LYS A 46 -6.97 -4.06 1.55
CA LYS A 46 -5.94 -4.73 0.73
C LYS A 46 -5.31 -5.86 1.52
N ASP A 47 -4.65 -6.82 0.89
CA ASP A 47 -4.06 -7.94 1.65
C ASP A 47 -3.00 -7.46 2.65
N ALA A 48 -2.16 -6.47 2.28
CA ALA A 48 -1.28 -5.76 3.19
C ALA A 48 -1.05 -4.31 2.76
N THR A 49 -0.58 -3.51 3.72
CA THR A 49 -0.05 -2.17 3.50
C THR A 49 1.38 -2.09 4.00
N LEU A 50 2.23 -1.42 3.22
CA LEU A 50 3.59 -1.05 3.59
C LEU A 50 3.70 0.47 3.66
N LEU A 51 4.05 0.99 4.83
CA LEU A 51 4.33 2.40 5.05
C LEU A 51 5.84 2.58 5.22
N VAL A 52 6.48 3.30 4.29
CA VAL A 52 7.89 3.68 4.40
C VAL A 52 7.96 5.14 4.83
N TYR A 53 8.53 5.39 6.00
CA TYR A 53 8.70 6.75 6.51
C TYR A 53 9.89 7.42 5.84
N LEU A 54 9.63 8.51 5.11
CA LEU A 54 10.63 9.21 4.30
C LEU A 54 11.38 10.28 5.12
N ASN A 55 10.82 10.68 6.27
CA ASN A 55 11.46 11.57 7.23
C ASN A 55 11.23 11.11 8.69
N THR A 56 11.98 11.70 9.61
CA THR A 56 11.82 11.47 11.05
C THR A 56 10.92 12.53 11.66
N VAL A 57 9.92 12.10 12.42
CA VAL A 57 9.07 13.00 13.24
C VAL A 57 9.59 12.98 14.68
N ALA A 58 9.78 14.18 15.25
CA ALA A 58 10.29 14.34 16.60
C ALA A 58 9.34 13.72 17.65
N GLU A 59 9.88 13.39 18.82
CA GLU A 59 9.09 12.78 19.88
C GLU A 59 8.10 13.81 20.44
N GLY A 60 6.87 13.37 20.72
CA GLY A 60 5.80 14.28 21.14
C GLY A 60 5.25 15.20 20.04
N ALA A 61 5.79 15.15 18.81
CA ALA A 61 5.31 15.96 17.70
C ALA A 61 4.10 15.35 16.96
N GLY A 62 3.54 14.24 17.46
CA GLY A 62 2.41 13.52 16.86
C GLY A 62 2.82 12.62 15.68
N GLY A 63 1.91 12.41 14.73
CA GLY A 63 2.23 11.73 13.46
C GLY A 63 2.38 10.21 13.52
N ARG A 64 2.16 9.57 14.67
CA ARG A 64 2.25 8.11 14.79
C ARG A 64 1.21 7.41 13.92
N THR A 65 1.55 6.24 13.40
CA THR A 65 0.56 5.30 12.88
C THR A 65 0.07 4.47 14.06
N VAL A 66 -1.21 4.54 14.40
CA VAL A 66 -1.77 3.97 15.63
C VAL A 66 -2.77 2.87 15.30
N PHE A 67 -2.66 1.75 16.03
CA PHE A 67 -3.53 0.58 15.99
C PHE A 67 -4.15 0.43 17.37
N VAL A 68 -5.33 1.04 17.56
CA VAL A 68 -5.91 1.26 18.90
C VAL A 68 -6.26 -0.06 19.58
N GLU A 69 -6.84 -0.98 18.82
CA GLU A 69 -7.33 -2.27 19.33
C GLU A 69 -6.18 -3.15 19.83
N ASP A 70 -4.98 -2.97 19.25
CA ASP A 70 -3.77 -3.71 19.63
C ASP A 70 -2.93 -3.00 20.69
N GLY A 71 -3.30 -1.78 21.11
CA GLY A 71 -2.49 -0.96 22.01
C GLY A 71 -1.11 -0.61 21.43
N PHE A 72 -0.98 -0.57 20.10
CA PHE A 72 0.29 -0.39 19.39
C PHE A 72 0.33 0.92 18.61
N ALA A 73 1.50 1.57 18.60
CA ALA A 73 1.75 2.74 17.78
C ALA A 73 3.18 2.74 17.22
N SER A 74 3.30 3.00 15.92
CA SER A 74 4.57 3.14 15.23
C SER A 74 4.92 4.62 15.04
N ARG A 75 6.13 5.01 15.46
CA ARG A 75 6.65 6.36 15.28
C ARG A 75 7.37 6.50 13.92
N PRO A 76 7.12 7.59 13.17
CA PRO A 76 7.86 7.85 11.94
C PRO A 76 9.34 8.13 12.19
N GLN A 77 10.20 7.35 11.53
CA GLN A 77 11.64 7.52 11.54
C GLN A 77 12.15 7.24 10.13
N ALA A 78 12.95 8.15 9.58
CA ALA A 78 13.44 8.06 8.21
C ALA A 78 14.07 6.68 7.92
N GLY A 79 13.65 6.06 6.82
CA GLY A 79 14.12 4.75 6.37
C GLY A 79 13.49 3.54 7.08
N ARG A 80 12.69 3.74 8.14
CA ARG A 80 11.90 2.63 8.71
C ARG A 80 10.66 2.38 7.88
N ALA A 81 10.29 1.11 7.84
CA ALA A 81 9.06 0.67 7.23
C ALA A 81 8.19 -0.08 8.23
N LEU A 82 6.87 0.09 8.11
CA LEU A 82 5.86 -0.64 8.85
C LEU A 82 5.03 -1.44 7.85
N MET A 83 4.98 -2.76 8.03
CA MET A 83 4.17 -3.66 7.23
C MET A 83 3.10 -4.29 8.11
N TYR A 84 1.86 -4.30 7.63
CA TYR A 84 0.73 -4.92 8.34
C TYR A 84 -0.28 -5.51 7.36
N TRP A 85 -1.04 -6.49 7.85
CA TRP A 85 -2.14 -7.10 7.11
C TRP A 85 -3.34 -6.16 7.17
N SER A 86 -3.79 -5.66 6.02
CA SER A 86 -4.74 -4.53 5.96
C SER A 86 -6.15 -4.91 5.47
N LYS A 87 -6.43 -6.21 5.38
CA LYS A 87 -7.63 -6.72 4.70
C LYS A 87 -8.86 -6.69 5.58
N ASN A 88 -8.69 -7.09 6.83
CA ASN A 88 -9.78 -7.35 7.75
C ASN A 88 -9.49 -6.61 9.05
N GLU A 89 -10.47 -5.82 9.51
CA GLU A 89 -10.66 -5.35 10.89
C GLU A 89 -9.47 -4.66 11.58
N LEU A 90 -8.37 -4.39 10.87
CA LEU A 90 -7.23 -3.69 11.43
C LEU A 90 -7.43 -2.18 11.32
N LEU A 91 -8.26 -1.66 12.23
CA LEU A 91 -8.54 -0.24 12.32
C LEU A 91 -7.26 0.50 12.74
N HIS A 92 -6.80 1.39 11.86
CA HIS A 92 -5.62 2.19 12.13
C HIS A 92 -5.84 3.63 11.66
N TYR A 93 -5.02 4.53 12.18
CA TYR A 93 -5.09 5.94 11.83
C TYR A 93 -3.71 6.59 11.87
N SER A 94 -3.57 7.73 11.19
CA SER A 94 -2.40 8.59 11.36
C SER A 94 -2.76 9.68 12.34
N GLU A 95 -2.14 9.67 13.50
CA GLU A 95 -2.23 10.76 14.48
C GLU A 95 -1.88 12.08 13.80
N ALA A 96 -2.56 13.15 14.20
CA ALA A 96 -2.29 14.48 13.68
C ALA A 96 -0.83 14.88 13.96
N ILE A 97 -0.23 15.63 13.05
CA ILE A 97 1.07 16.26 13.30
C ILE A 97 0.86 17.49 14.19
N ASN A 98 1.50 17.53 15.34
CA ASN A 98 1.46 18.68 16.24
C ASN A 98 2.58 19.68 15.94
N ARG A 99 3.68 19.22 15.35
CA ARG A 99 4.84 20.05 15.01
C ARG A 99 5.63 19.46 13.84
N GLY A 100 5.99 20.28 12.86
CA GLY A 100 6.78 19.86 11.69
C GLY A 100 5.93 19.20 10.60
N GLU A 101 6.48 18.17 9.95
CA GLU A 101 5.85 17.50 8.80
C GLU A 101 6.15 16.00 8.81
N LYS A 102 5.30 15.22 8.13
CA LYS A 102 5.49 13.78 7.92
C LYS A 102 5.33 13.45 6.45
N TRP A 103 6.31 12.72 5.92
CA TRP A 103 6.31 12.16 4.58
C TRP A 103 6.32 10.64 4.67
N VAL A 104 5.38 9.99 3.99
CA VAL A 104 5.27 8.53 3.95
C VAL A 104 5.04 8.07 2.52
N LEU A 105 5.75 7.03 2.09
CA LEU A 105 5.37 6.25 0.91
C LEU A 105 4.46 5.11 1.38
N GLN A 106 3.23 5.10 0.90
CA GLN A 106 2.26 4.05 1.13
C GLN A 106 2.20 3.13 -0.10
N LEU A 107 2.38 1.84 0.13
CA LEU A 107 2.14 0.81 -0.87
C LEU A 107 0.96 -0.06 -0.43
N LEU A 108 -0.06 -0.13 -1.28
CA LEU A 108 -1.20 -1.03 -1.11
C LEU A 108 -0.96 -2.32 -1.88
N ILE A 109 -0.96 -3.46 -1.19
CA ILE A 109 -0.44 -4.72 -1.72
C ILE A 109 -1.53 -5.79 -1.71
N ASP A 110 -1.73 -6.43 -2.87
CA ASP A 110 -2.50 -7.66 -3.00
C ASP A 110 -1.54 -8.83 -3.32
N PHE A 111 -1.75 -9.97 -2.65
CA PHE A 111 -0.96 -11.19 -2.84
C PHE A 111 -1.78 -12.48 -2.67
N ARG A 112 -3.07 -12.39 -2.31
CA ARG A 112 -3.94 -13.56 -2.21
C ARG A 112 -4.60 -13.86 -3.56
N HIS A 113 -4.36 -15.08 -4.01
CA HIS A 113 -5.27 -15.79 -4.88
C HIS A 113 -6.57 -16.14 -4.15
N ALA A 114 -7.72 -15.83 -4.74
CA ALA A 114 -8.79 -16.82 -4.71
C ALA A 114 -8.32 -17.92 -5.67
N ASP A 115 -7.92 -19.07 -5.13
CA ASP A 115 -7.58 -20.25 -5.93
C ASP A 115 -8.88 -20.82 -6.52
N ALA A 116 -9.41 -20.14 -7.54
CA ALA A 116 -10.45 -20.69 -8.39
C ALA A 116 -9.75 -21.63 -9.37
N GLY A 117 -9.60 -22.91 -8.99
CA GLY A 117 -9.28 -24.05 -9.87
C GLY A 117 -8.26 -23.78 -10.99
N THR A 118 -7.01 -24.13 -10.73
CA THR A 118 -5.82 -24.11 -11.61
C THR A 118 -6.04 -24.27 -13.12
N GLY A 119 -6.31 -23.15 -13.81
CA GLY A 119 -6.04 -23.02 -15.24
C GLY A 119 -4.54 -23.16 -15.57
N PRO A 120 -4.16 -23.36 -16.85
CA PRO A 120 -2.77 -23.53 -17.28
C PRO A 120 -1.86 -22.37 -16.82
N TYR A 121 -0.68 -22.69 -16.31
CA TYR A 121 0.44 -21.78 -16.03
C TYR A 121 1.52 -21.95 -17.11
N VAL A 122 2.16 -20.87 -17.56
CA VAL A 122 3.28 -20.92 -18.53
C VAL A 122 4.59 -20.63 -17.82
N ASP A 123 5.53 -21.57 -17.88
CA ASP A 123 6.92 -21.35 -17.51
C ASP A 123 7.62 -20.60 -18.65
N PHE A 124 7.95 -19.32 -18.43
CA PHE A 124 8.59 -18.46 -19.44
C PHE A 124 10.09 -18.74 -19.64
N ALA A 125 10.74 -19.50 -18.76
CA ALA A 125 12.11 -19.94 -18.97
C ALA A 125 12.18 -21.13 -19.94
N THR A 126 11.16 -21.99 -19.93
CA THR A 126 11.13 -23.22 -20.74
C THR A 126 10.07 -23.18 -21.86
N GLY A 127 9.16 -22.22 -21.83
CA GLY A 127 7.99 -22.14 -22.70
C GLY A 127 6.89 -23.17 -22.38
N GLN A 128 7.03 -23.96 -21.31
CA GLN A 128 6.09 -25.03 -21.01
C GLN A 128 4.79 -24.52 -20.40
N VAL A 129 3.66 -25.05 -20.88
CA VAL A 129 2.35 -24.85 -20.27
C VAL A 129 2.08 -25.97 -19.27
N ILE A 130 2.23 -25.70 -17.99
CA ILE A 130 1.91 -26.62 -16.89
C ILE A 130 0.42 -26.47 -16.55
N ARG A 131 -0.36 -27.50 -16.84
CA ARG A 131 -1.77 -27.59 -16.43
C ARG A 131 -1.81 -28.24 -15.04
N GLY A 132 -2.67 -27.71 -14.17
CA GLY A 132 -2.73 -28.11 -12.75
C GLY A 132 -2.85 -29.62 -12.52
N ILE A 133 -2.32 -30.05 -11.37
CA ILE A 133 -2.41 -31.41 -10.78
C ILE A 133 -3.86 -31.72 -10.43
#